data_AF-A0A821KSF7-F1
#
_entry.id   AF-A0A821KSF7-F1
#
_cell.length_a   1.000
_cell.length_b   1.000
_cell.length_c   1.000
_cell.angle_alpha   90.00
_cell.angle_beta   90.00
_cell.angle_gamma   90.00
#
_symmetry.space_group_name_H-M   'P 1'
#
loop_
_entity.id
_entity.type
_entity.pdbx_description
1 polymer ?
#
loop_
_entity_poly.entity_id
_entity_poly.type
_entity_poly.pdbx_seq_one_letter_code
_entity_poly.pdbx_strand_id
1 'polypeptide(L)'
;CVCLGGCSSAYSNTALPSSSFSGPTVFGLWDDLYIYAGTSQTVYYAATGTYPNRSLVFEFYTAHFSSSTRYFHFQIVFYEASPYIVSYLYYQASDGGASATIGVQSSGNGPSITYSVNLATVPYGTSTTNTPTLILTFDTNNGTYSSSG
;
A
#
# COMPACT_ATOMS: atom_id res chain seq x y z
N CYS A 1 -0.06 -4.02 4.44
CA CYS A 1 0.89 -2.92 4.75
C CYS A 1 2.32 -3.48 4.78
N VAL A 2 3.35 -2.62 4.80
CA VAL A 2 4.75 -3.01 5.01
C VAL A 2 5.30 -2.20 6.20
N CYS A 3 5.78 -2.89 7.24
CA CYS A 3 6.31 -2.26 8.45
C CYS A 3 7.84 -2.31 8.41
N LEU A 4 8.50 -1.20 8.75
CA LEU A 4 9.97 -1.07 8.70
C LEU A 4 10.60 -1.08 10.10
N GLY A 5 9.78 -1.19 11.14
CA GLY A 5 10.18 -1.40 12.53
C GLY A 5 8.96 -1.49 13.44
N GLY A 6 8.67 -2.69 13.97
CA GLY A 6 7.53 -2.92 14.86
C GLY A 6 6.20 -3.14 14.15
N CYS A 7 5.99 -4.38 13.69
CA CYS A 7 4.75 -4.81 13.05
C CYS A 7 3.59 -4.95 14.04
N SER A 8 2.37 -4.84 13.53
CA SER A 8 1.14 -5.07 14.28
C SER A 8 0.51 -6.41 13.91
N SER A 9 -0.28 -6.98 14.83
CA SER A 9 -1.25 -8.05 14.54
C SER A 9 -2.69 -7.52 14.39
N ALA A 10 -2.86 -6.20 14.29
CA ALA A 10 -4.16 -5.57 14.09
C ALA A 10 -4.72 -5.96 12.72
N TYR A 11 -5.91 -6.56 12.74
CA TYR A 11 -6.69 -6.90 11.55
C TYR A 11 -7.63 -5.75 11.15
N SER A 12 -8.20 -5.04 12.12
CA SER A 12 -9.00 -3.84 11.85
C SER A 12 -8.13 -2.62 11.54
N ASN A 13 -8.43 -1.94 10.44
CA ASN A 13 -7.82 -0.66 10.10
C ASN A 13 -8.39 0.49 10.93
N THR A 14 -7.57 1.52 11.13
CA THR A 14 -7.95 2.77 11.80
C THR A 14 -7.42 3.97 11.03
N ALA A 15 -7.85 5.18 11.41
CA ALA A 15 -7.18 6.39 10.97
C ALA A 15 -5.70 6.41 11.43
N LEU A 16 -4.85 7.11 10.68
CA LEU A 16 -3.45 7.33 11.03
C LEU A 16 -3.28 8.64 11.82
N PRO A 17 -2.28 8.73 12.72
CA PRO A 17 -1.37 7.66 13.09
C PRO A 17 -2.08 6.58 13.93
N SER A 18 -1.70 5.33 13.74
CA SER A 18 -2.24 4.21 14.51
C SER A 18 -1.21 3.70 15.51
N SER A 19 -1.56 3.71 16.79
CA SER A 19 -0.72 3.19 17.88
C SER A 19 -0.47 1.69 17.82
N SER A 20 -1.21 0.96 16.97
CA SER A 20 -0.99 -0.45 16.71
C SER A 20 0.35 -0.75 16.03
N PHE A 21 0.96 0.24 15.36
CA PHE A 21 2.27 0.11 14.73
C PHE A 21 3.26 1.02 15.46
N SER A 22 4.28 0.44 16.09
CA SER A 22 5.19 1.18 16.96
C SER A 22 6.25 1.98 16.21
N GLY A 23 6.52 1.69 14.94
CA GLY A 23 7.48 2.40 14.11
C GLY A 23 7.03 2.66 12.67
N PRO A 24 7.97 3.03 11.79
CA PRO A 24 7.64 3.48 10.44
C PRO A 24 6.92 2.40 9.65
N THR A 25 5.77 2.77 9.08
CA THR A 25 4.90 1.82 8.37
C THR A 25 4.26 2.49 7.17
N VAL A 26 4.22 1.75 6.06
CA VAL A 26 3.56 2.17 4.81
C VAL A 26 2.30 1.32 4.60
N PHE A 27 1.17 2.01 4.40
CA PHE A 27 -0.15 1.42 4.29
C PHE A 27 -0.66 1.59 2.85
N GLY A 28 -0.29 0.68 1.95
CA GLY A 28 -0.81 0.68 0.57
C GLY A 28 -2.28 0.29 0.49
N LEU A 29 -2.74 -0.65 1.31
CA LEU A 29 -4.15 -0.97 1.49
C LEU A 29 -4.26 -1.69 2.84
N TRP A 30 -4.29 -0.93 3.95
CA TRP A 30 -4.42 -1.55 5.26
C TRP A 30 -5.88 -1.91 5.51
N ASP A 31 -6.14 -3.20 5.38
CA ASP A 31 -7.40 -3.88 5.55
C ASP A 31 -7.09 -5.39 5.64
N ASP A 32 -8.11 -6.24 5.64
CA ASP A 32 -8.02 -7.70 5.72
C ASP A 32 -7.66 -8.35 4.36
N LEU A 33 -6.42 -8.15 3.91
CA LEU A 33 -5.87 -8.81 2.72
C LEU A 33 -5.63 -10.31 2.95
N TYR A 34 -6.01 -11.14 1.96
CA TYR A 34 -5.93 -12.59 2.04
C TYR A 34 -5.54 -13.22 0.70
N ILE A 35 -4.81 -14.33 0.78
CA ILE A 35 -4.43 -15.19 -0.36
C ILE A 35 -5.16 -16.51 -0.21
N TYR A 36 -6.10 -16.78 -1.12
CA TYR A 36 -6.87 -18.02 -1.13
C TYR A 36 -6.07 -19.15 -1.79
N ALA A 37 -6.05 -20.31 -1.14
CA ALA A 37 -5.42 -21.52 -1.68
C ALA A 37 -6.03 -21.92 -3.03
N GLY A 38 -5.18 -22.36 -3.97
CA GLY A 38 -5.61 -22.76 -5.31
C GLY A 38 -5.90 -21.61 -6.28
N THR A 39 -5.56 -20.36 -5.91
CA THR A 39 -5.65 -19.19 -6.79
C THR A 39 -4.26 -18.70 -7.21
N SER A 40 -4.20 -17.75 -8.15
CA SER A 40 -2.97 -17.04 -8.53
C SER A 40 -2.61 -15.88 -7.59
N GLN A 41 -3.38 -15.68 -6.51
CA GLN A 41 -3.15 -14.62 -5.54
C GLN A 41 -1.82 -14.85 -4.80
N THR A 42 -1.07 -13.78 -4.58
CA THR A 42 0.29 -13.84 -4.05
C THR A 42 0.80 -12.45 -3.65
N VAL A 43 1.94 -12.43 -2.98
CA VAL A 43 2.76 -11.23 -2.77
C VAL A 43 4.16 -11.51 -3.33
N TYR A 44 4.61 -10.68 -4.26
CA TYR A 44 5.97 -10.70 -4.78
C TYR A 44 6.79 -9.56 -4.20
N TYR A 45 8.11 -9.74 -4.17
CA TYR A 45 9.03 -8.65 -3.93
C TYR A 45 10.28 -8.80 -4.78
N ALA A 46 10.84 -7.68 -5.22
CA ALA A 46 12.08 -7.66 -5.98
C ALA A 46 12.82 -6.34 -5.80
N ALA A 47 14.15 -6.42 -5.78
CA ALA A 47 14.99 -5.26 -6.03
C ALA A 47 15.27 -5.17 -7.54
N THR A 48 14.96 -4.02 -8.14
CA THR A 48 15.15 -3.77 -9.57
C THR A 48 16.11 -2.59 -9.79
N GLY A 49 16.63 -2.45 -11.01
CA GLY A 49 17.60 -1.42 -11.34
C GLY A 49 19.04 -1.79 -10.98
N THR A 50 19.91 -0.78 -10.97
CA THR A 50 21.35 -0.94 -10.70
C THR A 50 21.82 0.14 -9.73
N TYR A 51 22.84 -0.16 -8.93
CA TYR A 51 23.41 0.82 -7.99
C TYR A 51 23.87 2.10 -8.72
N PRO A 52 23.64 3.30 -8.16
CA PRO A 52 22.98 3.62 -6.88
C PRO A 52 21.46 3.88 -6.98
N ASN A 53 20.81 3.50 -8.08
CA ASN A 53 19.43 3.84 -8.40
C ASN A 53 18.53 2.59 -8.43
N ARG A 54 18.60 1.73 -7.40
CA ARG A 54 17.71 0.58 -7.30
C ARG A 54 16.35 0.98 -6.71
N SER A 55 15.35 0.17 -6.98
CA SER A 55 14.05 0.24 -6.32
C SER A 55 13.72 -1.10 -5.67
N LEU A 56 13.15 -1.07 -4.47
CA LEU A 56 12.54 -2.24 -3.84
C LEU A 56 11.03 -2.18 -4.06
N VAL A 57 10.50 -3.17 -4.77
CA VAL A 57 9.08 -3.27 -5.09
C VAL A 57 8.48 -4.42 -4.30
N PHE A 58 7.35 -4.16 -3.64
CA PHE A 58 6.43 -5.19 -3.16
C PHE A 58 5.16 -5.12 -4.00
N GLU A 59 4.76 -6.25 -4.59
CA GLU A 59 3.54 -6.36 -5.38
C GLU A 59 2.54 -7.25 -4.66
N PHE A 60 1.34 -6.73 -4.44
CA PHE A 60 0.23 -7.42 -3.82
C PHE A 60 -0.79 -7.74 -4.91
N TYR A 61 -1.03 -9.03 -5.14
CA TYR A 61 -2.16 -9.52 -5.92
C TYR A 61 -3.00 -10.43 -5.02
N THR A 62 -3.92 -9.83 -4.27
CA THR A 62 -4.64 -10.50 -3.17
C THR A 62 -6.15 -10.30 -3.32
N ALA A 63 -6.93 -10.84 -2.39
CA ALA A 63 -8.34 -10.51 -2.25
C ALA A 63 -8.69 -10.14 -0.80
N HIS A 64 -9.94 -9.77 -0.56
CA HIS A 64 -10.44 -9.56 0.79
C HIS A 64 -10.69 -10.90 1.52
N PHE A 65 -10.43 -10.98 2.83
CA PHE A 65 -10.56 -12.22 3.62
C PHE A 65 -11.93 -12.90 3.58
N SER A 66 -12.99 -12.12 3.35
CA SER A 66 -14.37 -12.61 3.28
C SER A 66 -14.91 -12.78 1.86
N SER A 67 -14.11 -12.46 0.83
CA SER A 67 -14.51 -12.68 -0.57
C SER A 67 -13.31 -12.90 -1.48
N SER A 68 -13.18 -14.11 -2.03
CA SER A 68 -12.10 -14.49 -2.96
C SER A 68 -12.16 -13.79 -4.31
N THR A 69 -13.28 -13.14 -4.64
CA THR A 69 -13.47 -12.41 -5.90
C THR A 69 -13.31 -10.90 -5.76
N ARG A 70 -13.14 -10.39 -4.53
CA ARG A 70 -12.84 -8.98 -4.28
C ARG A 70 -11.33 -8.76 -4.35
N TYR A 71 -10.81 -8.62 -5.56
CA TYR A 71 -9.38 -8.52 -5.82
C TYR A 71 -8.80 -7.13 -5.54
N PHE A 72 -7.55 -7.14 -5.10
CA PHE A 72 -6.68 -5.99 -4.90
C PHE A 72 -5.34 -6.25 -5.58
N HIS A 73 -4.97 -5.37 -6.50
CA HIS A 73 -3.71 -5.42 -7.23
C HIS A 73 -3.02 -4.06 -7.14
N PHE A 74 -1.94 -4.01 -6.38
CA PHE A 74 -1.16 -2.79 -6.21
C PHE A 74 0.31 -3.10 -5.87
N GLN A 75 1.16 -2.11 -6.10
CA GLN A 75 2.58 -2.17 -5.72
C GLN A 75 2.88 -1.08 -4.68
N ILE A 76 3.89 -1.36 -3.84
CA ILE A 76 4.56 -0.41 -2.97
C ILE A 76 6.02 -0.35 -3.40
N VAL A 77 6.51 0.84 -3.70
CA VAL A 77 7.86 1.06 -4.25
C VAL A 77 8.65 1.97 -3.34
N PHE A 78 9.83 1.52 -2.95
CA PHE A 78 10.86 2.29 -2.26
C PHE A 78 12.03 2.55 -3.22
N TYR A 79 12.66 3.71 -3.11
CA TYR A 79 13.72 4.16 -4.01
C TYR A 79 15.04 4.36 -3.26
N GLU A 80 16.11 3.72 -3.71
CA GLU A 80 17.44 3.83 -3.09
C GLU A 80 17.99 5.27 -3.14
N ALA A 81 17.84 5.94 -4.29
CA ALA A 81 18.32 7.31 -4.49
C ALA A 81 17.44 8.37 -3.78
N SER A 82 16.23 8.01 -3.39
CA SER A 82 15.23 8.91 -2.78
C SER A 82 14.53 8.23 -1.60
N PRO A 83 15.23 8.00 -0.48
CA PRO A 83 14.73 7.15 0.61
C PRO A 83 13.52 7.72 1.36
N TYR A 84 13.20 9.00 1.17
CA TYR A 84 12.03 9.67 1.74
C TYR A 84 10.78 9.57 0.85
N ILE A 85 10.93 9.05 -0.37
CA ILE A 85 9.83 8.86 -1.32
C ILE A 85 9.34 7.41 -1.27
N VAL A 86 8.02 7.25 -1.17
CA VAL A 86 7.35 5.96 -1.33
C VAL A 86 6.22 6.13 -2.33
N SER A 87 6.13 5.24 -3.31
CA SER A 87 5.05 5.27 -4.30
C SER A 87 4.16 4.05 -4.19
N TYR A 88 2.85 4.25 -4.31
CA TYR A 88 1.85 3.19 -4.47
C TYR A 88 1.30 3.23 -5.88
N LEU A 89 1.33 2.10 -6.58
CA LEU A 89 0.81 1.97 -7.93
C LEU A 89 -0.39 1.01 -7.86
N TYR A 90 -1.60 1.50 -8.03
CA TYR A 90 -2.82 0.69 -8.02
C TYR A 90 -3.20 0.32 -9.44
N TYR A 91 -3.39 -0.97 -9.68
CA TYR A 91 -3.89 -1.51 -10.95
C TYR A 91 -5.35 -1.92 -10.84
N GLN A 92 -5.78 -2.39 -9.66
CA GLN A 92 -7.17 -2.73 -9.37
C GLN A 92 -7.45 -2.68 -7.86
N ALA A 93 -8.59 -2.11 -7.46
CA ALA A 93 -9.19 -2.36 -6.16
C ALA A 93 -10.70 -2.54 -6.33
N SER A 94 -11.20 -3.75 -6.07
CA SER A 94 -12.58 -4.15 -6.43
C SER A 94 -13.69 -3.49 -5.59
N ASP A 95 -13.35 -2.72 -4.56
CA ASP A 95 -14.27 -1.87 -3.80
C ASP A 95 -13.74 -0.42 -3.69
N GLY A 96 -12.73 -0.08 -4.50
CA GLY A 96 -12.03 1.20 -4.44
C GLY A 96 -11.31 1.51 -3.13
N GLY A 97 -11.05 0.51 -2.28
CA GLY A 97 -10.47 0.70 -0.95
C GLY A 97 -11.48 1.23 0.07
N ALA A 98 -12.78 0.96 -0.12
CA ALA A 98 -13.86 1.51 0.69
C ALA A 98 -13.77 1.21 2.21
N SER A 99 -13.06 0.16 2.61
CA SER A 99 -12.83 -0.21 4.01
C SER A 99 -11.36 -0.11 4.43
N ALA A 100 -10.49 0.41 3.56
CA ALA A 100 -9.06 0.42 3.82
C ALA A 100 -8.56 1.76 4.37
N THR A 101 -7.43 1.70 5.08
CA THR A 101 -6.60 2.87 5.35
C THR A 101 -5.41 2.91 4.39
N ILE A 102 -5.21 4.06 3.73
CA ILE A 102 -4.10 4.31 2.80
C ILE A 102 -3.30 5.52 3.27
N GLY A 103 -1.99 5.33 3.43
CA GLY A 103 -1.09 6.39 3.88
C GLY A 103 0.27 5.89 4.35
N VAL A 104 0.98 6.72 5.09
CA VAL A 104 2.27 6.40 5.73
C VAL A 104 2.31 7.00 7.13
N GLN A 105 3.04 6.36 8.06
CA GLN A 105 3.33 6.93 9.38
C GLN A 105 4.77 6.66 9.80
N SER A 106 5.33 7.57 10.60
CA SER A 106 6.67 7.39 11.20
C SER A 106 6.63 6.59 12.50
N SER A 107 5.55 6.66 13.26
CA SER A 107 5.37 5.95 14.53
C SER A 107 3.90 5.90 14.90
N GLY A 108 3.57 5.17 15.97
CA GLY A 108 2.21 5.12 16.52
C GLY A 108 1.65 6.45 17.00
N ASN A 109 2.50 7.45 17.19
CA ASN A 109 2.13 8.83 17.55
C ASN A 109 2.34 9.83 16.40
N GLY A 110 2.65 9.33 15.20
CA GLY A 110 2.96 10.15 14.02
C GLY A 110 4.42 10.60 13.93
N PRO A 111 4.72 11.56 13.04
CA PRO A 111 3.81 12.16 12.06
C PRO A 111 3.27 11.12 11.05
N SER A 112 2.15 11.43 10.40
CA SER A 112 1.54 10.59 9.36
C SER A 112 1.01 11.42 8.20
N ILE A 113 0.98 10.81 7.01
CA ILE A 113 0.36 11.36 5.81
C ILE A 113 -0.75 10.39 5.40
N THR A 114 -1.98 10.87 5.34
CA THR A 114 -3.16 10.04 5.04
C THR A 114 -3.73 10.43 3.69
N TYR A 115 -3.92 9.45 2.82
CA TYR A 115 -4.65 9.63 1.57
C TYR A 115 -6.14 9.34 1.77
N SER A 116 -6.46 8.19 2.36
CA SER A 116 -7.86 7.79 2.60
C SER A 116 -8.01 6.87 3.81
N VAL A 117 -9.21 6.90 4.41
CA VAL A 117 -9.63 6.02 5.50
C VAL A 117 -11.09 5.68 5.25
N ASN A 118 -11.40 4.42 4.96
CA ASN A 118 -12.76 3.94 4.73
C ASN A 118 -13.51 4.74 3.63
N LEU A 119 -12.82 5.03 2.53
CA LEU A 119 -13.37 5.79 1.40
C LEU A 119 -12.98 5.13 0.07
N ALA A 120 -13.98 4.88 -0.78
CA ALA A 120 -13.81 4.36 -2.13
C ALA A 120 -13.14 5.41 -3.04
N THR A 121 -11.82 5.45 -3.03
CA THR A 121 -10.98 6.50 -3.65
C THR A 121 -10.04 5.95 -4.71
N VAL A 122 -9.71 4.66 -4.64
CA VAL A 122 -8.92 3.98 -5.66
C VAL A 122 -9.84 3.66 -6.85
N PRO A 123 -9.51 4.08 -8.08
CA PRO A 123 -10.31 3.74 -9.25
C PRO A 123 -10.41 2.23 -9.45
N TYR A 124 -11.59 1.78 -9.86
CA TYR A 124 -11.79 0.42 -10.33
C TYR A 124 -10.95 0.22 -11.59
N GLY A 125 -9.87 -0.56 -11.48
CA GLY A 125 -9.16 -1.08 -12.63
C GLY A 125 -9.59 -2.51 -12.97
N THR A 126 -8.87 -3.13 -13.89
CA THR A 126 -9.09 -4.52 -14.30
C THR A 126 -7.87 -5.37 -13.98
N SER A 127 -8.03 -6.68 -13.76
CA SER A 127 -6.88 -7.54 -13.40
C SER A 127 -5.91 -7.75 -14.58
N THR A 128 -6.23 -7.23 -15.76
CA THR A 128 -5.41 -7.31 -16.98
C THR A 128 -4.69 -5.99 -17.27
N THR A 129 -4.91 -4.95 -16.47
CA THR A 129 -4.27 -3.64 -16.67
C THR A 129 -2.82 -3.71 -16.21
N ASN A 130 -1.88 -3.58 -17.16
CA ASN A 130 -0.44 -3.44 -16.85
C ASN A 130 -0.05 -1.98 -16.55
N THR A 131 -1.01 -1.07 -16.59
CA THR A 131 -0.82 0.35 -16.30
C THR A 131 -1.57 0.68 -15.01
N PRO A 132 -0.93 1.36 -14.04
CA PRO A 132 -1.62 1.82 -12.84
C PRO A 132 -2.76 2.78 -13.20
N THR A 133 -3.91 2.62 -12.56
CA THR A 133 -5.05 3.55 -12.66
C THR A 133 -4.96 4.69 -11.65
N LEU A 134 -4.14 4.51 -10.60
CA LEU A 134 -3.81 5.53 -9.62
C LEU A 134 -2.37 5.32 -9.16
N ILE A 135 -1.60 6.40 -9.16
CA ILE A 135 -0.28 6.47 -8.56
C ILE A 135 -0.35 7.48 -7.42
N LEU A 136 0.02 7.05 -6.22
CA LEU A 136 0.24 7.92 -5.08
C LEU A 136 1.73 8.01 -4.81
N THR A 137 2.24 9.21 -4.59
CA THR A 137 3.63 9.42 -4.18
C THR A 137 3.65 10.20 -2.88
N PHE A 138 4.20 9.59 -1.83
CA PHE A 138 4.35 10.17 -0.51
C PHE A 138 5.78 10.70 -0.35
N ASP A 139 5.90 11.96 0.03
CA ASP A 139 7.15 12.60 0.43
C ASP A 139 7.15 12.76 1.95
N THR A 140 7.83 11.83 2.62
CA THR A 140 7.90 11.78 4.09
C THR A 140 8.81 12.85 4.69
N ASN A 141 9.67 13.48 3.87
CA ASN A 141 10.50 14.59 4.32
C ASN A 141 9.69 15.88 4.42
N ASN A 142 8.78 16.10 3.47
CA ASN A 142 7.92 17.29 3.42
C ASN A 142 6.54 17.09 4.06
N GLY A 143 6.15 15.86 4.39
CA GLY A 143 4.83 15.57 4.96
C GLY A 143 3.69 15.70 3.94
N THR A 144 3.98 15.50 2.65
CA THR A 144 3.03 15.72 1.55
C THR A 144 2.81 14.45 0.73
N TYR A 145 1.73 14.43 -0.06
CA TYR A 145 1.52 13.43 -1.10
C TYR A 145 1.01 14.10 -2.39
N SER A 146 1.19 13.40 -3.50
CA SER A 146 0.57 13.72 -4.79
C SER A 146 -0.13 12.48 -5.36
N SER A 147 -1.12 12.71 -6.23
CA SER A 147 -1.83 11.67 -6.96
C SER A 147 -1.84 11.95 -8.46
N SER A 148 -1.74 10.90 -9.27
CA SER A 148 -1.92 10.95 -10.72
C SER A 148 -2.60 9.67 -11.23
N GLY A 149 -3.22 9.72 -12.40
CA GLY A 149 -3.84 8.58 -13.09
C GLY A 149 -3.63 8.67 -14.58
#